data_AF-A0A3M6VPN3-F1
#
_entry.id   AF-A0A3M6VPN3-F1
#
_cell.length_a   1.000
_cell.length_b   1.000
_cell.length_c   1.000
_cell.angle_alpha   90.00
_cell.angle_beta   90.00
_cell.angle_gamma   90.00
#
_symmetry.space_group_name_H-M   'P 1'
#
loop_
_entity.id
_entity.type
_entity.pdbx_description
1 polymer ?
#
loop_
_entity_poly.entity_id
_entity_poly.type
_entity_poly.pdbx_seq_one_letter_code
_entity_poly.pdbx_strand_id
1 'polypeptide(L)'
;MTGIGLRREVLALYRDALRVARSFPDRSMGRKLQYNARELLRLRQHECNAVRIQTHLTEGHDALNVYRVLQRDAKLLTAITRKNRPMSESEFN
;
A
#
# COMPACT_ATOMS: atom_id res chain seq x y z
N MET A 1 18.13 17.85 -7.22
CA MET A 1 17.41 17.83 -5.92
C MET A 1 18.42 17.59 -4.81
N THR A 2 18.37 18.37 -3.71
CA THR A 2 19.27 18.18 -2.56
C THR A 2 18.75 17.05 -1.65
N GLY A 3 19.62 16.44 -0.84
CA GLY A 3 19.23 15.34 0.06
C GLY A 3 18.11 15.68 1.05
N ILE A 4 17.97 16.96 1.43
CA ILE A 4 16.87 17.45 2.27
C ILE A 4 15.52 17.38 1.55
N GLY A 5 15.48 17.65 0.24
CA GLY A 5 14.27 17.56 -0.58
C GLY A 5 13.72 16.14 -0.62
N LEU A 6 14.57 15.18 -0.98
CA LEU A 6 14.20 13.75 -1.04
C LEU A 6 13.71 13.24 0.31
N ARG A 7 14.37 13.61 1.42
CA ARG A 7 13.91 13.22 2.76
C ARG A 7 12.51 13.71 3.08
N ARG A 8 12.17 14.95 2.68
CA ARG A 8 10.82 15.50 2.89
C ARG A 8 9.78 14.75 2.07
N GLU A 9 10.08 14.42 0.83
CA GLU A 9 9.19 13.64 -0.05
C GLU A 9 8.94 12.24 0.48
N VAL A 10 9.98 11.53 0.94
CA VAL A 10 9.84 10.21 1.56
C VAL A 10 8.92 10.26 2.78
N LEU A 11 9.09 11.27 3.65
CA LEU A 11 8.23 11.44 4.82
C LEU A 11 6.79 11.84 4.45
N ALA A 12 6.60 12.60 3.36
CA ALA A 12 5.28 12.93 2.86
C ALA A 12 4.56 11.67 2.34
N LEU A 13 5.24 10.88 1.50
CA LEU A 13 4.73 9.60 1.00
C LEU A 13 4.38 8.65 2.14
N TYR A 14 5.24 8.53 3.15
CA TYR A 14 4.96 7.69 4.33
C TYR A 14 3.69 8.13 5.07
N ARG A 15 3.50 9.44 5.29
CA ARG A 15 2.28 9.97 5.92
C ARG A 15 1.04 9.70 5.09
N ASP A 16 1.13 9.84 3.77
CA ASP A 16 0.02 9.53 2.87
C ASP A 16 -0.35 8.05 2.89
N ALA A 17 0.64 7.16 2.95
CA ALA A 17 0.40 5.73 3.13
C ALA A 17 -0.34 5.42 4.44
N LEU A 18 0.04 6.07 5.55
CA LEU A 18 -0.66 5.91 6.82
C LEU A 18 -2.10 6.45 6.78
N ARG A 19 -2.35 7.56 6.07
CA ARG A 19 -3.71 8.10 5.88
C ARG A 19 -4.59 7.15 5.07
N VAL A 20 -4.05 6.59 3.98
CA VAL A 20 -4.73 5.56 3.18
C VAL A 20 -5.00 4.33 4.03
N ALA A 21 -3.99 3.79 4.72
CA ALA A 21 -4.16 2.63 5.59
C ALA A 21 -5.28 2.83 6.65
N ARG A 22 -5.32 4.01 7.29
CA ARG A 22 -6.33 4.35 8.31
C ARG A 22 -7.75 4.48 7.75
N SER A 23 -7.89 4.92 6.50
CA SER A 23 -9.17 5.12 5.83
C SER A 23 -9.62 3.91 5.01
N PHE A 24 -8.84 2.82 5.00
CA PHE A 24 -9.14 1.66 4.18
C PHE A 24 -10.41 0.94 4.68
N PRO A 25 -11.39 0.62 3.79
CA PRO A 25 -12.66 0.01 4.19
C PRO A 25 -12.49 -1.31 4.95
N ASP A 26 -11.60 -2.17 4.47
CA ASP A 26 -11.23 -3.40 5.17
C ASP A 26 -10.14 -3.11 6.21
N ARG A 27 -10.47 -3.27 7.50
CA ARG A 27 -9.54 -3.02 8.61
C ARG A 27 -8.31 -3.93 8.61
N SER A 28 -8.45 -5.18 8.15
CA SER A 28 -7.34 -6.12 8.11
C SER A 28 -6.33 -5.73 7.03
N MET A 29 -6.82 -5.28 5.86
CA MET A 29 -6.00 -4.73 4.79
C MET A 29 -5.37 -3.40 5.20
N GLY A 30 -6.12 -2.52 5.86
CA GLY A 30 -5.59 -1.27 6.43
C GLY A 30 -4.41 -1.52 7.37
N ARG A 31 -4.51 -2.51 8.28
CA ARG A 31 -3.39 -2.89 9.16
C ARG A 31 -2.17 -3.42 8.38
N LYS A 32 -2.39 -4.25 7.35
CA LYS A 32 -1.32 -4.74 6.48
C LYS A 32 -0.63 -3.59 5.74
N LEU A 33 -1.38 -2.61 5.24
CA LEU A 33 -0.83 -1.43 4.59
C LEU A 33 0.04 -0.60 5.54
N GLN A 34 -0.45 -0.35 6.75
CA GLN A 34 0.32 0.35 7.78
C GLN A 34 1.63 -0.38 8.11
N TYR A 35 1.57 -1.71 8.27
CA TYR A 35 2.75 -2.53 8.52
C TYR A 35 3.76 -2.44 7.36
N ASN A 36 3.29 -2.62 6.12
CA ASN A 36 4.14 -2.55 4.93
C ASN A 36 4.80 -1.19 4.76
N ALA A 37 4.07 -0.09 4.97
CA ALA A 37 4.63 1.26 4.89
C ALA A 37 5.77 1.47 5.90
N ARG A 38 5.61 0.97 7.13
CA ARG A 38 6.65 1.03 8.16
C ARG A 38 7.87 0.18 7.79
N GLU A 39 7.65 -1.05 7.35
CA GLU A 39 8.76 -1.95 7.00
C GLU A 39 9.53 -1.47 5.76
N LEU A 40 8.85 -0.95 4.74
CA LEU A 40 9.52 -0.39 3.56
C LEU A 40 10.41 0.81 3.94
N LEU A 41 9.92 1.71 4.80
CA LEU A 41 10.74 2.82 5.29
C LEU A 41 11.94 2.32 6.09
N ARG A 42 11.75 1.32 6.96
CA ARG A 42 12.83 0.71 7.75
C ARG A 42 13.89 0.03 6.88
N LEU A 43 13.48 -0.76 5.90
CA LEU A 43 14.37 -1.48 4.98
C LEU A 43 15.20 -0.55 4.11
N ARG A 44 14.71 0.67 3.83
CA ARG A 44 15.36 1.66 2.95
C ARG A 44 15.95 2.85 3.70
N GLN A 45 15.96 2.84 5.04
CA GLN A 45 16.35 4.01 5.85
C GLN A 45 17.80 4.48 5.64
N HIS A 46 18.67 3.61 5.10
CA HIS A 46 20.07 3.90 4.80
C HIS A 46 20.34 4.06 3.30
N GLU A 47 19.30 4.15 2.47
CA GLU A 47 19.48 4.45 1.05
C GLU A 47 19.94 5.89 0.87
N CYS A 48 21.11 6.06 0.24
CA CYS A 48 21.71 7.37 -0.03
C CYS A 48 21.77 7.68 -1.53
N ASN A 49 21.46 6.72 -2.41
CA ASN A 49 21.45 6.94 -3.84
C ASN A 49 20.17 7.68 -4.25
N ALA A 50 20.32 8.94 -4.64
CA ALA A 50 19.21 9.82 -5.04
C ALA A 50 18.32 9.22 -6.14
N VAL A 51 18.90 8.51 -7.12
CA VAL A 51 18.14 7.88 -8.21
C VAL A 51 17.27 6.75 -7.66
N ARG A 52 17.82 5.89 -6.79
CA ARG A 52 17.05 4.80 -6.15
C ARG A 52 15.95 5.33 -5.25
N ILE A 53 16.22 6.39 -4.48
CA ILE A 53 15.19 7.04 -3.65
C ILE A 53 14.06 7.54 -4.55
N GLN A 54 14.38 8.18 -5.67
CA GLN A 54 13.37 8.67 -6.62
C GLN A 54 12.55 7.52 -7.20
N THR A 55 13.18 6.42 -7.59
CA THR A 55 12.48 5.21 -8.06
C THR A 55 11.49 4.71 -7.00
N HIS A 56 11.91 4.59 -5.74
CA HIS A 56 11.03 4.15 -4.66
C HIS A 56 9.89 5.14 -4.36
N LEU A 57 10.14 6.45 -4.52
CA LEU A 57 9.09 7.46 -4.41
C LEU A 57 8.02 7.27 -5.50
N THR A 58 8.44 7.09 -6.75
CA THR A 58 7.53 6.83 -7.88
C THR A 58 6.73 5.55 -7.65
N GLU A 59 7.41 4.43 -7.36
CA GLU A 59 6.77 3.14 -7.07
C GLU A 59 5.74 3.24 -5.92
N GLY A 60 6.09 3.97 -4.86
CA GLY A 60 5.20 4.18 -3.72
C GLY A 60 3.99 5.05 -4.05
N HIS A 61 4.15 6.08 -4.87
CA HIS A 61 3.03 6.89 -5.35
C HIS A 61 2.07 6.08 -6.22
N ASP A 62 2.60 5.26 -7.14
CA ASP A 62 1.80 4.37 -7.99
C ASP A 62 1.02 3.36 -7.15
N ALA A 63 1.69 2.73 -6.17
CA ALA A 63 1.03 1.82 -5.24
C ALA A 63 -0.09 2.51 -4.45
N LEU A 64 0.13 3.73 -3.95
CA LEU A 64 -0.93 4.49 -3.26
C LEU A 64 -2.11 4.83 -4.16
N ASN A 65 -1.88 5.11 -5.44
CA ASN A 65 -2.97 5.36 -6.37
C ASN A 65 -3.84 4.12 -6.56
N VAL A 66 -3.25 2.93 -6.65
CA VAL A 66 -4.00 1.66 -6.69
C VAL A 66 -4.85 1.51 -5.42
N TYR A 67 -4.28 1.72 -4.24
CA TYR A 67 -5.04 1.60 -3.00
C TYR A 67 -6.19 2.62 -2.91
N ARG A 68 -5.99 3.86 -3.37
CA ARG A 68 -7.06 4.87 -3.42
C ARG A 68 -8.20 4.47 -4.36
N VAL A 69 -7.92 3.81 -5.47
CA VAL A 69 -8.96 3.25 -6.36
C VAL A 69 -9.73 2.16 -5.63
N LEU A 70 -9.03 1.21 -5.00
CA LEU A 70 -9.66 0.12 -4.24
C LEU A 70 -10.52 0.61 -3.07
N GLN A 71 -10.12 1.71 -2.41
CA GLN A 71 -10.93 2.34 -1.37
C GLN A 71 -12.26 2.91 -1.87
N ARG A 72 -12.30 3.36 -3.13
CA ARG A 72 -13.48 3.99 -3.74
C ARG A 72 -14.39 2.99 -4.43
N ASP A 73 -13.87 1.83 -4.81
CA ASP A 73 -14.62 0.78 -5.48
C ASP A 73 -14.76 -0.47 -4.59
N ALA A 74 -15.84 -0.48 -3.80
CA ALA A 74 -16.18 -1.60 -2.92
C ALA A 74 -16.47 -2.90 -3.69
N LYS A 75 -16.96 -2.82 -4.94
CA LYS A 75 -17.23 -3.99 -5.77
C LYS A 75 -15.92 -4.63 -6.21
N LEU A 76 -14.99 -3.82 -6.71
CA LEU A 76 -13.65 -4.28 -7.07
C LEU A 76 -12.93 -4.85 -5.85
N LEU A 77 -12.96 -4.13 -4.72
CA LEU A 77 -12.35 -4.61 -3.47
C LEU A 77 -12.92 -5.98 -3.07
N THR A 78 -14.24 -6.15 -3.14
CA THR A 78 -14.89 -7.43 -2.82
C THR A 78 -14.48 -8.53 -3.81
N ALA A 79 -14.41 -8.21 -5.11
CA ALA A 79 -14.00 -9.15 -6.14
C ALA A 79 -12.58 -9.69 -5.93
N ILE A 80 -11.63 -8.83 -5.54
CA ILE A 80 -10.23 -9.22 -5.32
C ILE A 80 -9.96 -9.85 -3.94
N THR A 81 -10.88 -9.68 -2.99
CA THR A 81 -10.77 -10.22 -1.63
C THR A 81 -11.59 -11.49 -1.40
N ARG A 82 -12.47 -11.86 -2.34
CA ARG A 82 -13.20 -13.12 -2.30
C ARG A 82 -12.21 -14.28 -2.23
N LYS A 83 -12.15 -14.92 -1.05
CA LYS A 83 -11.56 -16.25 -0.91
C LYS A 83 -12.42 -17.19 -1.77
N ASN A 84 -11.80 -17.93 -2.70
CA ASN A 84 -12.47 -19.03 -3.37
C ASN A 84 -13.05 -19.93 -2.27
N ARG A 85 -14.36 -19.91 -2.09
CA ARG A 85 -15.03 -20.87 -1.24
C ARG A 85 -14.81 -22.21 -1.95
N PRO A 86 -14.14 -23.21 -1.36
CA PRO A 86 -14.19 -24.53 -1.95
C PRO A 86 -15.68 -24.89 -2.07
N MET A 87 -16.13 -25.23 -3.27
CA MET A 87 -17.47 -25.82 -3.44
C MET A 87 -17.53 -26.99 -2.47
N SER A 88 -18.43 -26.92 -1.50
CA SER A 88 -18.68 -28.07 -0.64
C SER A 88 -19.18 -29.20 -1.53
N GLU A 89 -18.62 -30.40 -1.38
CA GLU A 89 -18.95 -31.64 -2.11
C GLU A 89 -20.43 -32.06 -1.98
N SER A 90 -21.28 -31.26 -1.32
CA SER A 90 -22.70 -31.51 -1.09
C SER A 90 -23.63 -31.09 -2.24
N GLU A 91 -23.11 -30.65 -3.38
CA GLU A 91 -23.94 -30.36 -4.58
C GLU A 91 -23.97 -31.53 -5.59
N PHE A 92 -23.36 -32.66 -5.25
CA PHE A 92 -23.55 -33.96 -5.92
C PHE A 92 -24.23 -34.93 -4.96
N ASN A 93 -25.56 -34.85 -4.85
CA ASN A 93 -26.50 -35.97 -4.61
C ASN A 93 -27.93 -35.46 -4.45
#